data_AF-A0A831ZAC5-F1
#
_entry.id   AF-A0A831ZAC5-F1
#
_cell.length_a   1.000
_cell.length_b   1.000
_cell.length_c   1.000
_cell.angle_alpha   90.00
_cell.angle_beta   90.00
_cell.angle_gamma   90.00
#
_symmetry.space_group_name_H-M   'P 1'
#
loop_
_entity.id
_entity.type
_entity.pdbx_description
1 polymer ?
#
loop_
_entity_poly.entity_id
_entity_poly.type
_entity_poly.pdbx_seq_one_letter_code
_entity_poly.pdbx_strand_id
1 'polypeptide(L)'
;MLSATDAKKVGARLSAAALTLIAFSITSRIFQSNITGLSEATLAIISAVIAIIYPFVGAAASGTSLIFWSLSRGSGFALVIALIYAAFLVKTLRRWWLLPILMISLSLSIGVQGMELISIAMLLAAVALMEPKEAATITLLYALLLSFTVALSFPQTPTTNRGMMIIPTAGVVIPQQSSSLYDIFSIKTVETASYLLTIYIQLIFSNDMLLLLQIFTFAVSGYTISKLTRTANSRLALLYAGVLSSGLI
;
A
#
# COMPACT_ATOMS: atom_id res chain seq x y z
N MET A 1 -36.89 -8.81 -16.42
CA MET A 1 -35.64 -9.05 -17.18
C MET A 1 -34.73 -7.86 -16.95
N LEU A 2 -33.62 -8.03 -16.21
CA LEU A 2 -32.59 -6.99 -16.09
C LEU A 2 -31.94 -6.77 -17.46
N SER A 3 -31.80 -5.52 -17.91
CA SER A 3 -31.11 -5.23 -19.16
C SER A 3 -29.63 -5.66 -19.04
N ALA A 4 -28.99 -6.04 -20.15
CA ALA A 4 -27.57 -6.43 -20.15
C ALA A 4 -26.64 -5.34 -19.57
N THR A 5 -27.06 -4.08 -19.63
CA THR A 5 -26.41 -2.93 -18.99
C THR A 5 -26.55 -2.90 -17.48
N ASP A 6 -27.68 -3.35 -16.93
CA ASP A 6 -27.90 -3.43 -15.48
C ASP A 6 -27.14 -4.61 -14.86
N ALA A 7 -27.09 -5.75 -15.56
CA ALA A 7 -26.30 -6.91 -15.13
C ALA A 7 -24.80 -6.59 -15.02
N LYS A 8 -24.24 -5.83 -15.98
CA LYS A 8 -22.83 -5.36 -15.94
C LYS A 8 -22.56 -4.41 -14.78
N LYS A 9 -23.50 -3.48 -14.49
CA LYS A 9 -23.38 -2.54 -13.36
C LYS A 9 -23.45 -3.26 -12.02
N VAL A 10 -24.34 -4.23 -11.87
CA VAL A 10 -24.46 -5.05 -10.65
C VAL A 10 -23.21 -5.88 -10.45
N GLY A 11 -22.69 -6.52 -11.51
CA GLY A 11 -21.43 -7.28 -11.45
C GLY A 11 -20.23 -6.42 -11.02
N ALA A 12 -20.12 -5.20 -11.53
CA ALA A 12 -19.05 -4.26 -11.16
C ALA A 12 -19.13 -3.79 -9.70
N ARG A 13 -20.34 -3.63 -9.15
CA ARG A 13 -20.55 -3.24 -7.75
C ARG A 13 -20.26 -4.40 -6.79
N LEU A 14 -20.66 -5.62 -7.16
CA LEU A 14 -20.35 -6.82 -6.39
C LEU A 14 -18.85 -7.12 -6.37
N SER A 15 -18.15 -6.95 -7.51
CA SER A 15 -16.71 -7.12 -7.55
C SER A 15 -15.97 -6.05 -6.74
N ALA A 16 -16.48 -4.81 -6.71
CA ALA A 16 -15.97 -3.77 -5.83
C ALA A 16 -16.11 -4.15 -4.36
N ALA A 17 -17.30 -4.58 -3.93
CA ALA A 17 -17.53 -5.03 -2.57
C ALA A 17 -16.62 -6.22 -2.19
N ALA A 18 -16.56 -7.25 -3.03
CA ALA A 18 -15.71 -8.41 -2.80
C ALA A 18 -14.23 -8.05 -2.66
N LEU A 19 -13.71 -7.23 -3.59
CA LEU A 19 -12.31 -6.81 -3.56
C LEU A 19 -11.97 -5.97 -2.32
N THR A 20 -12.87 -5.05 -1.93
CA THR A 20 -12.69 -4.25 -0.71
C THR A 20 -12.68 -5.11 0.55
N LEU A 21 -13.55 -6.12 0.61
CA LEU A 21 -13.67 -7.02 1.75
C LEU A 21 -12.44 -7.93 1.86
N ILE A 22 -11.96 -8.46 0.73
CA ILE A 22 -10.71 -9.24 0.67
C ILE A 22 -9.53 -8.38 1.13
N ALA A 23 -9.40 -7.17 0.59
CA ALA A 23 -8.31 -6.27 0.97
C ALA A 23 -8.35 -5.93 2.46
N PHE A 24 -9.50 -5.49 2.97
CA PHE A 24 -9.68 -5.20 4.38
C PHE A 24 -9.35 -6.40 5.27
N SER A 25 -9.83 -7.60 4.92
CA SER A 25 -9.58 -8.81 5.71
C SER A 25 -8.11 -9.23 5.71
N ILE A 26 -7.38 -9.04 4.62
CA ILE A 26 -5.94 -9.35 4.58
C ILE A 26 -5.19 -8.30 5.39
N THR A 27 -5.49 -7.02 5.18
CA THR A 27 -4.82 -5.91 5.86
C THR A 27 -5.07 -5.95 7.37
N SER A 28 -6.29 -6.25 7.85
CA SER A 28 -6.58 -6.34 9.28
C SER A 28 -5.85 -7.49 9.98
N ARG A 29 -5.74 -8.65 9.33
CA ARG A 29 -5.02 -9.81 9.88
C ARG A 29 -3.53 -9.56 10.05
N ILE A 30 -2.94 -8.82 9.11
CA ILE A 30 -1.51 -8.48 9.10
C ILE A 30 -1.23 -7.32 10.07
N PHE A 31 -2.02 -6.26 9.97
CA PHE A 31 -1.90 -5.07 10.78
C PHE A 31 -2.88 -5.13 11.94
N GLN A 32 -2.60 -6.05 12.87
CA GLN A 32 -3.42 -6.24 14.06
C GLN A 32 -3.39 -4.95 14.90
N SER A 33 -4.50 -4.23 14.89
CA SER A 33 -4.72 -3.09 15.77
C SER A 33 -5.42 -3.57 17.04
N ASN A 34 -5.40 -2.77 18.12
CA ASN A 34 -6.15 -3.08 19.35
C ASN A 34 -7.68 -3.09 19.16
N ILE A 35 -8.18 -2.87 17.94
CA ILE A 35 -9.58 -3.09 17.57
C ILE A 35 -9.79 -4.61 17.53
N THR A 36 -10.09 -5.22 18.66
CA THR A 36 -10.27 -6.68 18.75
C THR A 36 -11.74 -7.08 18.59
N GLY A 37 -11.99 -8.21 17.92
CA GLY A 37 -13.29 -8.89 17.92
C GLY A 37 -14.33 -8.35 16.92
N LEU A 38 -15.56 -8.13 17.39
CA LEU A 38 -16.75 -7.87 16.56
C LEU A 38 -16.70 -6.55 15.77
N SER A 39 -15.92 -5.57 16.23
CA SER A 39 -15.78 -4.27 15.60
C SER A 39 -15.06 -4.36 14.24
N GLU A 40 -14.06 -5.21 14.07
CA GLU A 40 -13.39 -5.40 12.78
C GLU A 40 -14.30 -6.01 11.74
N ALA A 41 -15.05 -7.06 12.11
CA ALA A 41 -16.00 -7.71 11.21
C ALA A 41 -17.13 -6.75 10.79
N THR A 42 -17.59 -5.91 11.73
CA THR A 42 -18.63 -4.92 11.46
C THR A 42 -18.11 -3.81 10.54
N LEU A 43 -16.88 -3.32 10.74
CA LEU A 43 -16.21 -2.37 9.84
C LEU A 43 -15.98 -2.95 8.44
N ALA A 44 -15.62 -4.24 8.33
CA ALA A 44 -15.47 -4.92 7.05
C ALA A 44 -16.81 -5.00 6.29
N ILE A 45 -17.91 -5.32 6.99
CA ILE A 45 -19.24 -5.40 6.38
C ILE A 45 -19.73 -4.01 5.99
N ILE A 46 -19.58 -3.01 6.86
CA ILE A 46 -19.96 -1.63 6.57
C ILE A 46 -19.20 -1.11 5.35
N SER A 47 -17.88 -1.32 5.30
CA SER A 47 -17.07 -0.90 4.14
C SER A 47 -17.47 -1.61 2.85
N ALA A 48 -17.81 -2.90 2.90
CA ALA A 48 -18.30 -3.65 1.74
C ALA A 48 -19.67 -3.16 1.27
N VAL A 49 -20.61 -2.88 2.20
CA VAL A 49 -21.92 -2.29 1.87
C VAL A 49 -21.75 -0.91 1.25
N ILE A 50 -20.86 -0.08 1.82
CA ILE A 50 -20.53 1.23 1.26
C ILE A 50 -19.89 1.06 -0.13
N ALA A 51 -19.05 0.05 -0.36
CA ALA A 51 -18.43 -0.20 -1.67
C ALA A 51 -19.45 -0.51 -2.78
N ILE A 52 -20.60 -1.12 -2.44
CA ILE A 52 -21.69 -1.38 -3.40
C ILE A 52 -22.28 -0.07 -3.91
N ILE A 53 -22.42 0.93 -3.03
CA ILE A 53 -23.05 2.22 -3.32
C ILE A 53 -22.01 3.21 -3.87
N TYR A 54 -20.88 3.31 -3.18
CA TYR A 54 -19.74 4.19 -3.44
C TYR A 54 -18.42 3.39 -3.43
N PRO A 55 -18.03 2.78 -4.57
CA PRO A 55 -16.84 1.94 -4.69
C PRO A 55 -15.55 2.60 -4.20
N PHE A 56 -15.42 3.92 -4.38
CA PHE A 56 -14.25 4.68 -3.95
C PHE A 56 -14.14 4.80 -2.44
N VAL A 57 -15.26 4.95 -1.74
CA VAL A 57 -15.28 5.05 -0.27
C VAL A 57 -14.99 3.69 0.34
N GLY A 58 -15.53 2.62 -0.24
CA GLY A 58 -15.18 1.25 0.14
C GLY A 58 -13.70 0.93 -0.12
N ALA A 59 -13.16 1.38 -1.25
CA ALA A 59 -11.74 1.27 -1.54
C ALA A 59 -10.88 1.98 -0.50
N ALA A 60 -11.21 3.23 -0.13
CA ALA A 60 -10.55 3.99 0.93
C ALA A 60 -10.60 3.30 2.31
N ALA A 61 -11.63 2.50 2.56
CA ALA A 61 -11.70 1.74 3.81
C ALA A 61 -10.67 0.60 3.88
N SER A 62 -10.19 0.07 2.75
CA SER A 62 -9.24 -1.07 2.73
C SER A 62 -7.92 -0.81 3.47
N GLY A 63 -7.46 0.45 3.54
CA GLY A 63 -6.22 0.83 4.22
C GLY A 63 -6.39 1.31 5.66
N THR A 64 -7.62 1.32 6.19
CA THR A 64 -7.88 1.86 7.54
C THR A 64 -7.21 1.03 8.63
N SER A 65 -7.12 -0.29 8.50
CA SER A 65 -6.41 -1.15 9.46
C SER A 65 -4.93 -0.80 9.57
N LEU A 66 -4.28 -0.45 8.45
CA LEU A 66 -2.89 0.05 8.46
C LEU A 66 -2.77 1.35 9.28
N ILE A 67 -3.73 2.27 9.13
CA ILE A 67 -3.76 3.53 9.87
C ILE A 67 -3.94 3.27 11.37
N PHE A 68 -4.89 2.41 11.77
CA PHE A 68 -5.10 2.08 13.18
C PHE A 68 -3.91 1.34 13.82
N TRP A 69 -3.29 0.43 13.07
CA TRP A 69 -2.05 -0.21 13.51
C TRP A 69 -0.89 0.78 13.63
N SER A 70 -0.78 1.75 12.72
CA SER A 70 0.24 2.79 12.84
C SER A 70 -0.02 3.70 14.04
N LEU A 71 -1.30 3.98 14.34
CA LEU A 71 -1.71 4.76 15.51
C LEU A 71 -1.30 4.08 16.81
N SER A 72 -1.52 2.76 16.93
CA SER A 72 -1.15 2.00 18.14
C SER A 72 0.37 1.97 18.39
N ARG A 73 1.18 2.37 17.40
CA ARG A 73 2.63 2.49 17.53
C ARG A 73 3.13 3.92 17.72
N GLY A 74 2.30 4.92 17.45
CA GLY A 74 2.61 6.32 17.72
C GLY A 74 1.90 7.27 16.75
N SER A 75 1.37 8.37 17.28
CA SER A 75 0.62 9.36 16.49
C SER A 75 1.47 9.99 15.37
N GLY A 76 2.77 10.24 15.61
CA GLY A 76 3.69 10.78 14.59
C GLY A 76 3.92 9.81 13.42
N PHE A 77 4.06 8.52 13.73
CA PHE A 77 4.19 7.47 12.72
C PHE A 77 2.90 7.33 11.90
N ALA A 78 1.75 7.34 12.58
CA ALA A 78 0.44 7.31 11.94
C ALA A 78 0.19 8.50 11.03
N LEU A 79 0.62 9.71 11.41
CA LEU A 79 0.49 10.90 10.59
C LEU A 79 1.22 10.73 9.25
N VAL A 80 2.48 10.26 9.27
CA VAL A 80 3.25 10.07 8.02
C VAL A 80 2.61 9.00 7.13
N ILE A 81 2.20 7.86 7.71
CA ILE A 81 1.50 6.80 6.97
C ILE A 81 0.18 7.32 6.39
N ALA A 82 -0.60 8.07 7.16
CA ALA A 82 -1.87 8.64 6.71
C ALA A 82 -1.67 9.65 5.56
N LEU A 83 -0.61 10.46 5.58
CA LEU A 83 -0.28 11.39 4.49
C LEU A 83 0.11 10.65 3.20
N ILE A 84 0.93 9.61 3.30
CA ILE A 84 1.29 8.77 2.14
C ILE A 84 0.04 8.04 1.61
N TYR A 85 -0.80 7.54 2.50
CA TYR A 85 -2.07 6.89 2.13
C TYR A 85 -3.06 7.88 1.47
N ALA A 86 -3.13 9.11 1.95
CA ALA A 86 -3.93 10.17 1.33
C ALA A 86 -3.41 10.49 -0.09
N ALA A 87 -2.09 10.53 -0.27
CA ALA A 87 -1.49 10.71 -1.60
C ALA A 87 -1.88 9.57 -2.56
N PHE A 88 -1.91 8.32 -2.08
CA PHE A 88 -2.47 7.20 -2.84
C PHE A 88 -3.93 7.43 -3.21
N LEU A 89 -4.77 7.75 -2.23
CA LEU A 89 -6.21 7.94 -2.42
C LEU A 89 -6.51 9.00 -3.48
N VAL A 90 -5.80 10.13 -3.46
CA VAL A 90 -5.91 11.20 -4.46
C VAL A 90 -5.54 10.70 -5.86
N LYS A 91 -4.49 9.90 -5.99
CA LYS A 91 -4.04 9.36 -7.28
C LYS A 91 -4.90 8.21 -7.79
N THR A 92 -5.51 7.43 -6.90
CA THR A 92 -6.37 6.30 -7.25
C THR A 92 -7.86 6.66 -7.36
N LEU A 93 -8.24 7.94 -7.15
CA LEU A 93 -9.63 8.38 -7.06
C LEU A 93 -10.48 8.07 -8.32
N ARG A 94 -9.86 7.81 -9.47
CA ARG A 94 -10.56 7.40 -10.70
C ARG A 94 -10.68 5.89 -10.87
N ARG A 95 -9.91 5.10 -10.09
CA ARG A 95 -9.80 3.64 -10.22
C ARG A 95 -10.04 2.98 -8.86
N TRP A 96 -11.30 2.70 -8.56
CA TRP A 96 -11.74 2.12 -7.28
C TRP A 96 -11.05 0.77 -6.95
N TRP A 97 -10.66 0.01 -7.98
CA TRP A 97 -10.04 -1.30 -7.82
C TRP A 97 -8.55 -1.24 -7.45
N LEU A 98 -7.89 -0.11 -7.68
CA LEU A 98 -6.44 -0.01 -7.54
C LEU A 98 -6.02 0.03 -6.07
N LEU A 99 -6.69 0.84 -5.26
CA LEU A 99 -6.33 1.00 -3.85
C LEU A 99 -6.43 -0.32 -3.06
N PRO A 100 -7.49 -1.13 -3.18
CA PRO A 100 -7.55 -2.46 -2.55
C PRO A 100 -6.42 -3.39 -2.98
N ILE A 101 -6.06 -3.42 -4.27
CA ILE A 101 -4.96 -4.27 -4.76
C ILE A 101 -3.62 -3.82 -4.16
N LEU A 102 -3.38 -2.51 -4.09
CA LEU A 102 -2.19 -1.96 -3.45
C LEU A 102 -2.13 -2.31 -1.96
N MET A 103 -3.26 -2.28 -1.26
CA MET A 103 -3.32 -2.66 0.15
C MET A 103 -3.06 -4.15 0.36
N ILE A 104 -3.60 -5.02 -0.50
CA ILE A 104 -3.30 -6.47 -0.47
C ILE A 104 -1.80 -6.68 -0.71
N SER A 105 -1.26 -6.10 -1.78
CA SER A 105 0.17 -6.19 -2.13
C SER A 105 1.05 -5.73 -0.96
N LEU A 106 0.78 -4.56 -0.39
CA LEU A 106 1.54 -4.02 0.74
C LEU A 106 1.48 -4.93 1.97
N SER A 107 0.28 -5.42 2.30
CA SER A 107 0.05 -6.30 3.45
C SER A 107 0.79 -7.62 3.30
N LEU A 108 0.80 -8.20 2.09
CA LEU A 108 1.55 -9.43 1.79
C LEU A 108 3.06 -9.21 1.90
N SER A 109 3.58 -8.07 1.41
CA SER A 109 5.01 -7.76 1.50
C SER A 109 5.49 -7.62 2.95
N ILE A 110 4.69 -6.95 3.79
CA ILE A 110 5.07 -6.63 5.16
C ILE A 110 4.83 -7.82 6.11
N GLY A 111 3.68 -8.49 6.00
CA GLY A 111 3.22 -9.39 7.05
C GLY A 111 3.39 -10.88 6.79
N VAL A 112 3.65 -11.32 5.55
CA VAL A 112 3.80 -12.75 5.24
C VAL A 112 5.17 -13.00 4.61
N GLN A 113 6.06 -13.64 5.37
CA GLN A 113 7.35 -14.09 4.85
C GLN A 113 7.14 -15.09 3.70
N GLY A 114 7.82 -14.90 2.58
CA GLY A 114 7.73 -15.75 1.39
C GLY A 114 6.65 -15.35 0.37
N MET A 115 5.80 -14.36 0.67
CA MET A 115 4.79 -13.83 -0.27
C MET A 115 5.21 -12.52 -0.95
N GLU A 116 6.45 -12.08 -0.74
CA GLU A 116 6.89 -10.76 -1.20
C GLU A 116 6.98 -10.68 -2.73
N LEU A 117 7.34 -11.78 -3.42
CA LEU A 117 7.32 -11.84 -4.88
C LEU A 117 5.88 -11.79 -5.44
N ILE A 118 4.92 -12.43 -4.77
CA ILE A 118 3.51 -12.39 -5.15
C ILE A 118 2.97 -10.97 -4.98
N SER A 119 3.34 -10.30 -3.88
CA SER A 119 3.02 -8.91 -3.63
C SER A 119 3.50 -8.01 -4.77
N ILE A 120 4.77 -8.14 -5.17
CA ILE A 120 5.34 -7.33 -6.25
C ILE A 120 4.71 -7.66 -7.59
N ALA A 121 4.51 -8.93 -7.93
CA ALA A 121 3.82 -9.33 -9.15
C ALA A 121 2.40 -8.73 -9.23
N MET A 122 1.68 -8.71 -8.11
CA MET A 122 0.35 -8.10 -8.01
C MET A 122 0.39 -6.58 -8.20
N LEU A 123 1.36 -5.88 -7.59
CA LEU A 123 1.60 -4.46 -7.82
C LEU A 123 1.89 -4.17 -9.30
N LEU A 124 2.85 -4.91 -9.88
CA LEU A 124 3.30 -4.73 -11.26
C LEU A 124 2.17 -4.99 -12.26
N ALA A 125 1.36 -6.03 -12.03
CA ALA A 125 0.17 -6.31 -12.83
C ALA A 125 -0.87 -5.19 -12.75
N ALA A 126 -1.06 -4.59 -11.57
CA ALA A 126 -1.98 -3.46 -11.41
C ALA A 126 -1.50 -2.22 -12.18
N VAL A 127 -0.21 -1.89 -12.10
CA VAL A 127 0.35 -0.70 -12.77
C VAL A 127 0.52 -0.89 -14.28
N ALA A 128 0.59 -2.12 -14.79
CA ALA A 128 0.57 -2.40 -16.23
C ALA A 128 -0.67 -1.81 -16.93
N LEU A 129 -1.79 -1.73 -16.22
CA LEU A 129 -3.06 -1.18 -16.74
C LEU A 129 -3.16 0.34 -16.56
N MET A 130 -2.11 1.00 -16.08
CA MET A 130 -2.09 2.43 -15.80
C MET A 130 -1.43 3.23 -16.91
N GLU A 131 -1.53 4.56 -16.83
CA GLU A 131 -0.70 5.43 -17.65
C GLU A 131 0.74 5.40 -17.13
N PRO A 132 1.78 5.52 -17.96
CA PRO A 132 3.17 5.37 -17.50
C PRO A 132 3.54 6.35 -16.39
N LYS A 133 3.08 7.61 -16.50
CA LYS A 133 3.31 8.63 -15.47
C LYS A 133 2.60 8.27 -14.15
N GLU A 134 1.36 7.80 -14.23
CA GLU A 134 0.60 7.37 -13.04
C GLU A 134 1.25 6.13 -12.40
N ALA A 135 1.63 5.14 -13.21
CA ALA A 135 2.30 3.93 -12.79
C ALA A 135 3.58 4.24 -11.99
N ALA A 136 4.44 5.12 -12.51
CA ALA A 136 5.66 5.55 -11.84
C ALA A 136 5.38 6.18 -10.46
N THR A 137 4.37 7.05 -10.38
CA THR A 137 4.01 7.68 -9.11
C THR A 137 3.42 6.69 -8.11
N ILE A 138 2.63 5.71 -8.56
CA ILE A 138 2.04 4.69 -7.69
C ILE A 138 3.10 3.73 -7.16
N THR A 139 4.04 3.28 -7.99
CA THR A 139 5.13 2.41 -7.51
C THR A 139 6.11 3.16 -6.62
N LEU A 140 6.34 4.46 -6.86
CA LEU A 140 7.11 5.31 -5.95
C LEU A 140 6.45 5.42 -4.57
N LEU A 141 5.16 5.78 -4.53
CA LEU A 141 4.40 5.86 -3.28
C LEU A 141 4.37 4.51 -2.55
N TYR A 142 4.31 3.41 -3.31
CA TYR A 142 4.35 2.06 -2.75
C TYR A 142 5.68 1.77 -2.09
N ALA A 143 6.79 2.03 -2.79
CA ALA A 143 8.14 1.83 -2.26
C ALA A 143 8.39 2.69 -1.02
N LEU A 144 7.93 3.96 -1.03
CA LEU A 144 8.01 4.85 0.14
C LEU A 144 7.21 4.32 1.32
N LEU A 145 5.95 3.91 1.10
CA LEU A 145 5.11 3.39 2.18
C LEU A 145 5.69 2.10 2.77
N LEU A 146 6.12 1.17 1.91
CA LEU A 146 6.75 -0.08 2.31
C LEU A 146 8.03 0.16 3.12
N SER A 147 8.97 0.92 2.55
CA SER A 147 10.26 1.18 3.19
C SER A 147 10.14 1.99 4.46
N PHE A 148 9.31 3.03 4.50
CA PHE A 148 9.07 3.81 5.72
C PHE A 148 8.49 2.93 6.84
N THR A 149 7.49 2.11 6.50
CA THR A 149 6.84 1.21 7.47
C THR A 149 7.86 0.21 8.02
N VAL A 150 8.58 -0.49 7.15
CA VAL A 150 9.53 -1.53 7.55
C VAL A 150 10.74 -0.92 8.28
N ALA A 151 11.33 0.15 7.76
CA ALA A 151 12.54 0.76 8.33
C ALA A 151 12.34 1.20 9.79
N LEU A 152 11.17 1.72 10.13
CA LEU A 152 10.93 2.31 11.45
C LEU A 152 10.24 1.37 12.43
N SER A 153 9.38 0.46 11.96
CA SER A 153 8.52 -0.36 12.82
C SER A 153 9.03 -1.78 13.09
N PHE A 154 10.03 -2.24 12.33
CA PHE A 154 10.59 -3.59 12.50
C PHE A 154 11.74 -3.59 13.50
N PRO A 155 12.02 -4.73 14.15
CA PRO A 155 13.17 -4.85 15.04
C PRO A 155 14.45 -4.40 14.36
N GLN A 156 15.34 -3.74 15.11
CA GLN A 156 16.61 -3.23 14.59
C GLN A 156 17.49 -4.40 14.11
N THR A 157 17.62 -4.52 12.80
CA THR A 157 18.53 -5.42 12.08
C THR A 157 19.31 -4.63 11.03
N PRO A 158 20.48 -5.12 10.57
CA PRO A 158 21.28 -4.42 9.56
C PRO A 158 20.47 -4.10 8.31
N THR A 159 19.74 -5.10 7.80
CA THR A 159 18.78 -4.96 6.71
C THR A 159 17.70 -6.03 6.82
N THR A 160 16.52 -5.74 6.27
CA THR A 160 15.44 -6.69 6.07
C THR A 160 15.11 -6.76 4.59
N ASN A 161 15.03 -7.97 4.02
CA ASN A 161 14.54 -8.16 2.67
C ASN A 161 13.00 -8.23 2.67
N ARG A 162 12.35 -7.39 1.87
CA ARG A 162 10.92 -7.40 1.63
C ARG A 162 10.63 -7.51 0.13
N GLY A 163 10.97 -8.68 -0.40
CA GLY A 163 10.82 -9.04 -1.81
C GLY A 163 12.02 -8.63 -2.62
N MET A 164 11.89 -7.50 -3.30
CA MET A 164 12.97 -6.93 -4.12
C MET A 164 13.50 -5.64 -3.51
N MET A 165 13.21 -5.41 -2.22
CA MET A 165 13.71 -4.26 -1.48
C MET A 165 14.46 -4.71 -0.22
N ILE A 166 15.74 -4.39 -0.16
CA ILE A 166 16.60 -4.50 1.01
C ILE A 166 16.50 -3.19 1.77
N ILE A 167 15.87 -3.24 2.94
CA ILE A 167 15.51 -2.07 3.74
C ILE A 167 16.33 -2.06 5.03
N PRO A 168 17.19 -1.06 5.27
CA PRO A 168 17.82 -0.87 6.57
C PRO A 168 16.77 -0.54 7.63
N THR A 169 16.91 -1.12 8.83
CA THR A 169 15.92 -0.96 9.90
C THR A 169 16.53 -0.32 11.14
N ALA A 170 15.80 0.64 11.73
CA ALA A 170 16.20 1.32 12.96
C ALA A 170 15.33 0.93 14.17
N GLY A 171 14.12 0.41 13.95
CA GLY A 171 13.24 -0.08 15.03
C GLY A 171 12.86 0.96 16.09
N VAL A 172 12.79 2.22 15.68
CA VAL A 172 12.51 3.36 16.59
C VAL A 172 11.04 3.51 16.96
N VAL A 173 10.13 2.82 16.26
CA VAL A 173 8.69 2.87 16.49
C VAL A 173 8.23 1.63 17.28
N ILE A 174 8.00 1.83 18.58
CA ILE A 174 7.62 0.80 19.55
C ILE A 174 6.12 0.89 19.85
N PRO A 175 5.39 -0.22 20.03
CA PRO A 175 3.98 -0.20 20.43
C PRO A 175 3.74 0.67 21.68
N GLN A 176 2.76 1.57 21.62
CA GLN A 176 2.37 2.44 22.73
C GLN A 176 1.03 1.98 23.31
N GLN A 177 0.91 1.99 24.64
CA GLN A 177 -0.39 1.81 25.31
C GLN A 177 -1.22 3.08 25.13
N SER A 178 -2.21 2.99 24.25
CA SER A 178 -3.27 3.98 23.97
C SER A 178 -2.81 5.37 23.50
N SER A 179 -2.89 5.58 22.20
CA SER A 179 -2.91 6.89 21.55
C SER A 179 -4.35 7.24 21.16
N SER A 180 -4.80 8.45 21.50
CA SER A 180 -6.10 8.96 21.07
C SER A 180 -6.02 9.38 19.60
N LEU A 181 -7.10 9.19 18.83
CA LEU A 181 -7.19 9.72 17.45
C LEU A 181 -7.00 11.25 17.42
N TYR A 182 -7.38 11.94 18.50
CA TYR A 182 -7.22 13.39 18.63
C TYR A 182 -5.76 13.81 18.79
N ASP A 183 -4.89 12.91 19.24
CA ASP A 183 -3.47 13.23 19.43
C ASP A 183 -2.79 13.52 18.09
N ILE A 184 -3.31 12.99 16.97
CA ILE A 184 -2.77 13.21 15.62
C ILE A 184 -2.65 14.70 15.27
N PHE A 185 -3.57 15.52 15.79
CA PHE A 185 -3.63 16.96 15.51
C PHE A 185 -2.78 17.81 16.46
N SER A 186 -2.01 17.19 17.36
CA SER A 186 -1.14 17.91 18.29
C SER A 186 0.17 18.38 17.65
N ILE A 187 0.71 19.50 18.11
CA ILE A 187 2.04 19.99 17.69
C ILE A 187 3.12 18.95 17.99
N LYS A 188 3.01 18.26 19.13
CA LYS A 188 3.92 17.16 19.52
C LYS A 188 3.92 16.02 18.51
N THR A 189 2.80 15.75 17.85
CA THR A 189 2.74 14.77 16.76
C THR A 189 3.52 15.22 15.53
N VAL A 190 3.45 16.50 15.17
CA VAL A 190 4.21 17.06 14.06
C VAL A 190 5.71 17.00 14.34
N GLU A 191 6.14 17.30 15.57
CA GLU A 191 7.53 17.16 16.00
C GLU A 191 7.99 15.69 15.90
N THR A 192 7.18 14.76 16.39
CA THR A 192 7.48 13.32 16.32
C THR A 192 7.56 12.83 14.87
N ALA A 193 6.62 13.24 14.02
CA ALA A 193 6.62 12.91 12.60
C ALA A 193 7.86 13.46 11.88
N SER A 194 8.25 14.70 12.20
CA SER A 194 9.45 15.34 11.64
C SER A 194 10.71 14.58 12.04
N TYR A 195 10.83 14.21 13.32
CA TYR A 195 11.94 13.40 13.83
C TYR A 195 12.02 12.03 13.12
N LEU A 196 10.89 11.33 12.97
CA LEU A 196 10.84 10.04 12.27
C LEU A 196 11.20 10.17 10.79
N LEU A 197 10.77 11.25 10.12
CA LEU A 197 11.18 11.56 8.75
C LEU A 197 12.69 11.82 8.67
N THR A 198 13.29 12.54 9.62
CA THR A 198 14.74 12.75 9.68
C THR A 198 15.49 11.43 9.79
N ILE A 199 15.08 10.53 10.70
CA ILE A 199 15.68 9.20 10.82
C ILE A 199 15.54 8.41 9.52
N TYR A 200 14.35 8.40 8.94
CA TYR A 200 14.11 7.69 7.69
C TYR A 200 14.96 8.23 6.54
N ILE A 201 15.12 9.55 6.42
CA ILE A 201 16.02 10.17 5.44
C ILE A 201 17.47 9.74 5.68
N GLN A 202 17.93 9.74 6.94
CA GLN A 202 19.27 9.24 7.27
C GLN A 202 19.44 7.78 6.83
N LEU A 203 18.43 6.93 7.03
CA LEU A 203 18.45 5.54 6.58
C LEU A 203 18.46 5.41 5.05
N ILE A 204 17.71 6.25 4.33
CA ILE A 204 17.70 6.27 2.86
C ILE A 204 19.09 6.56 2.28
N PHE A 205 19.80 7.51 2.87
CA PHE A 205 21.13 7.91 2.42
C PHE A 205 22.26 7.11 3.06
N SER A 206 21.96 6.26 4.05
CA SER A 206 22.89 5.28 4.60
C SER A 206 23.07 4.08 3.67
N ASN A 207 24.08 3.23 3.95
CA ASN A 207 24.36 2.00 3.20
C ASN A 207 24.44 2.25 1.67
N ASP A 208 25.36 3.13 1.27
CA ASP A 208 25.67 3.46 -0.14
C ASP A 208 24.47 3.93 -0.97
N MET A 209 23.45 4.51 -0.32
CA MET A 209 22.21 4.95 -0.97
C MET A 209 21.45 3.81 -1.67
N LEU A 210 21.68 2.56 -1.28
CA LEU A 210 21.03 1.38 -1.85
C LEU A 210 19.51 1.48 -1.77
N LEU A 211 18.97 1.98 -0.64
CA LEU A 211 17.52 2.15 -0.49
C LEU A 211 16.98 3.21 -1.45
N LEU A 212 17.68 4.34 -1.61
CA LEU A 212 17.31 5.38 -2.56
C LEU A 212 17.27 4.84 -3.99
N LEU A 213 18.30 4.06 -4.38
CA LEU A 213 18.36 3.43 -5.68
C LEU A 213 17.17 2.48 -5.89
N GLN A 214 16.86 1.64 -4.92
CA GLN A 214 15.71 0.72 -5.01
C GLN A 214 14.37 1.47 -5.10
N ILE A 215 14.16 2.55 -4.35
CA ILE A 215 12.97 3.41 -4.46
C ILE A 215 12.85 3.96 -5.88
N PHE A 216 13.96 4.45 -6.44
CA PHE A 216 14.01 4.95 -7.81
C PHE A 216 13.73 3.86 -8.85
N THR A 217 14.33 2.68 -8.68
CA THR A 217 14.13 1.52 -9.55
C THR A 217 12.66 1.08 -9.56
N PHE A 218 11.96 1.09 -8.43
CA PHE A 218 10.51 0.82 -8.39
C PHE A 218 9.71 1.81 -9.24
N ALA A 219 10.05 3.10 -9.20
CA ALA A 219 9.41 4.12 -10.03
C ALA A 219 9.66 3.88 -11.53
N VAL A 220 10.90 3.57 -11.90
CA VAL A 220 11.30 3.24 -13.28
C VAL A 220 10.61 1.98 -13.76
N SER A 221 10.58 0.91 -12.95
CA SER A 221 9.93 -0.36 -13.30
C SER A 221 8.43 -0.21 -13.49
N GLY A 222 7.75 0.57 -12.64
CA GLY A 222 6.33 0.90 -12.86
C GLY A 222 6.10 1.62 -14.19
N TYR A 223 6.94 2.60 -14.52
CA TYR A 223 6.89 3.31 -15.79
C TYR A 223 7.12 2.40 -16.99
N THR A 224 8.17 1.57 -16.95
CA THR A 224 8.56 0.71 -18.07
C THR A 224 7.51 -0.34 -18.36
N ILE A 225 6.94 -1.01 -17.33
CA ILE A 225 5.87 -2.00 -17.51
C ILE A 225 4.66 -1.39 -18.19
N SER A 226 4.19 -0.25 -17.66
CA SER A 226 3.02 0.43 -18.21
C SER A 226 3.28 0.88 -19.65
N LYS A 227 4.47 1.43 -19.94
CA LYS A 227 4.86 1.85 -21.29
C LYS A 227 4.92 0.68 -22.25
N LEU A 228 5.61 -0.41 -21.88
CA LEU A 228 5.74 -1.63 -22.68
C LEU A 228 4.38 -2.26 -22.94
N THR A 229 3.52 -2.33 -21.93
CA THR A 229 2.14 -2.83 -22.04
C THR A 229 1.32 -2.01 -23.04
N ARG A 230 1.47 -0.68 -23.04
CA ARG A 230 0.78 0.20 -23.99
C ARG A 230 1.30 0.07 -25.42
N THR A 231 2.60 -0.17 -25.59
CA THR A 231 3.22 -0.35 -26.91
C THR A 231 3.12 -1.78 -27.44
N ALA A 232 2.74 -2.74 -26.60
CA ALA A 232 2.62 -4.14 -26.96
C ALA A 232 1.35 -4.40 -27.76
N ASN A 233 1.52 -4.81 -29.03
CA ASN A 233 0.40 -5.19 -29.91
C ASN A 233 -0.12 -6.63 -29.65
N SER A 234 0.47 -7.40 -28.73
CA SER A 234 0.06 -8.79 -28.47
C SER A 234 0.06 -9.14 -26.97
N ARG A 235 -0.82 -10.08 -26.57
CA ARG A 235 -0.92 -10.59 -25.19
C ARG A 235 0.37 -11.28 -24.70
N LEU A 236 1.21 -11.79 -25.61
CA LEU A 236 2.51 -12.38 -25.29
C LEU A 236 3.57 -11.32 -24.96
N ALA A 237 3.58 -10.18 -25.67
CA ALA A 237 4.49 -9.07 -25.36
C ALA A 237 4.19 -8.43 -23.99
N LEU A 238 2.94 -8.51 -23.52
CA LEU A 238 2.49 -8.16 -22.18
C LEU A 238 3.14 -9.03 -21.08
N LEU A 239 3.29 -10.34 -21.32
CA LEU A 239 3.97 -11.26 -20.41
C LEU A 239 5.49 -11.01 -20.38
N TYR A 240 6.11 -10.76 -21.54
CA TYR A 240 7.53 -10.39 -21.61
C TYR A 240 7.84 -9.05 -20.96
N ALA A 241 6.91 -8.08 -21.02
CA ALA A 241 7.06 -6.79 -20.35
C ALA A 241 7.12 -6.95 -18.82
N GLY A 242 6.26 -7.80 -18.25
CA GLY A 242 6.28 -8.13 -16.82
C GLY A 242 7.56 -8.84 -16.39
N VAL A 243 8.07 -9.77 -17.22
CA VAL A 243 9.32 -10.51 -16.95
C VAL A 243 10.56 -9.62 -17.07
N LEU A 244 10.64 -8.75 -18.08
CA LEU A 244 11.77 -7.82 -18.25
C LEU A 244 11.83 -6.77 -17.14
N SER A 245 10.69 -6.29 -16.68
CA SER A 245 10.64 -5.35 -15.56
C SER A 245 10.93 -5.95 -14.20
N SER A 246 10.58 -7.23 -14.01
CA SER A 246 10.97 -7.96 -12.79
C SER A 246 12.46 -8.30 -12.78
N GLY A 247 13.17 -8.14 -13.90
CA GLY A 247 14.64 -8.23 -13.94
C GLY A 247 15.35 -6.89 -13.79
N LEU A 248 14.62 -5.76 -13.78
CA LEU A 248 15.17 -4.42 -13.50
C LEU A 248 15.20 -4.09 -12.00
N ILE A 249 14.32 -4.72 -11.23
CA ILE A 249 14.31 -4.70 -9.76
C ILE A 249 15.12 -5.92 -9.28
#